data_AF-A0AA46PD70-F1
#
_entry.id   AF-A0AA46PD70-F1
#
_cell.length_a   1.000
_cell.length_b   1.000
_cell.length_c   1.000
_cell.angle_alpha   90.00
_cell.angle_beta   90.00
_cell.angle_gamma   90.00
#
_symmetry.space_group_name_H-M   'P 1'
#
loop_
_entity.id
_entity.type
_entity.pdbx_description
1 polymer ?
#
loop_
_entity_poly.entity_id
_entity_poly.type
_entity_poly.pdbx_seq_one_letter_code
_entity_poly.pdbx_strand_id
1 'polypeptide(L)'
;MDRQNFLAIDIGNSWYKALASDSGMVSEYQLPNAIALFDGEFYEKPYDDDDVNFEENLIVEVKSQAVKDRREIYYIGKGAAKQKDVSLTAFNNQKVDEDRTYLLLFGLAAYHASLQCTDEMEIDYAIDQLAVSLPTTQYKERKSRLKDRLVGTHTVVFHQVPGLADPKELSVKLHIHDVIVGAEGACAYLGLTRDQETLGIKNEDLVKESQKGIIIGDLGGDSVDFVGIKNNKPVASVEGEHFGINQFLDHIIQKVSKNELFRFDSRAELEEKLAAGQSEWYVEPFAGVKKDISKYITPQLKSMAIKYLEHFDRVRSSSREIKGAVRYIAVGGAAKLAQKQIQEAAVKWSERGRPIELMFPEDMEKLNVLGLMILAKMNQLKKEKGNSHAVSVKG
;
A
#
# COMPACT_ATOMS: atom_id res chain seq x y z
N MET A 1 23.42 17.21 15.33
CA MET A 1 22.00 17.15 14.92
C MET A 1 21.68 15.68 14.89
N ASP A 2 20.80 15.22 15.77
CA ASP A 2 20.43 13.81 15.78
C ASP A 2 19.83 13.47 14.42
N ARG A 3 20.40 12.46 13.73
CA ARG A 3 19.80 11.94 12.50
C ARG A 3 18.38 11.48 12.88
N GLN A 4 17.40 11.93 12.12
CA GLN A 4 16.01 11.50 12.24
C GLN A 4 15.66 10.78 10.96
N ASN A 5 15.85 9.46 10.98
CA ASN A 5 15.56 8.57 9.87
C ASN A 5 14.20 7.93 10.12
N PHE A 6 13.20 8.34 9.35
CA PHE A 6 11.85 7.81 9.43
C PHE A 6 11.54 6.95 8.23
N LEU A 7 10.89 5.82 8.46
CA LEU A 7 10.42 4.95 7.40
C LEU A 7 8.96 4.61 7.63
N ALA A 8 8.10 4.95 6.68
CA ALA A 8 6.68 4.62 6.68
C ALA A 8 6.41 3.61 5.57
N ILE A 9 5.80 2.47 5.88
CA ILE A 9 5.51 1.39 4.91
C ILE A 9 4.05 0.95 5.05
N ASP A 10 3.26 1.18 4.01
CA ASP A 10 1.92 0.61 3.86
C ASP A 10 2.03 -0.82 3.28
N ILE A 11 1.64 -1.82 4.07
CA ILE A 11 1.84 -3.25 3.77
C ILE A 11 0.66 -3.74 2.91
N GLY A 12 0.51 -3.27 1.67
CA GLY A 12 -0.63 -3.61 0.82
C GLY A 12 -0.63 -5.05 0.28
N ASN A 13 -1.79 -5.59 -0.07
CA ASN A 13 -1.92 -6.96 -0.61
C ASN A 13 -1.29 -7.11 -2.00
N SER A 14 -1.29 -6.04 -2.79
CA SER A 14 -0.68 -6.01 -4.13
C SER A 14 0.68 -5.29 -4.16
N TRP A 15 0.83 -4.25 -3.34
CA TRP A 15 1.99 -3.34 -3.37
C TRP A 15 2.35 -2.89 -1.96
N TYR A 16 3.65 -2.87 -1.67
CA TYR A 16 4.21 -2.15 -0.54
C TYR A 16 4.50 -0.74 -1.01
N LYS A 17 4.00 0.25 -0.29
CA LYS A 17 4.23 1.67 -0.59
C LYS A 17 4.97 2.28 0.57
N ALA A 18 6.08 2.95 0.30
CA ALA A 18 6.93 3.48 1.35
C ALA A 18 7.28 4.95 1.15
N LEU A 19 7.41 5.66 2.27
CA LEU A 19 8.04 6.96 2.35
C LEU A 19 9.20 6.84 3.34
N ALA A 20 10.40 7.17 2.89
CA ALA A 20 11.56 7.34 3.75
C ALA A 20 11.82 8.84 3.94
N SER A 21 12.27 9.23 5.11
CA SER A 21 12.71 10.60 5.39
C SER A 21 14.04 10.58 6.12
N ASP A 22 15.09 11.04 5.43
CA ASP A 22 16.45 11.15 5.97
C ASP A 22 16.81 12.62 6.07
N SER A 23 16.98 13.11 7.30
CA SER A 23 17.32 14.52 7.54
C SER A 23 16.38 15.52 6.82
N GLY A 24 15.12 15.14 6.64
CA GLY A 24 14.08 15.95 5.99
C GLY A 24 13.93 15.72 4.48
N MET A 25 14.87 15.06 3.81
CA MET A 25 14.70 14.65 2.41
C MET A 25 13.74 13.46 2.36
N VAL A 26 12.73 13.51 1.48
CA VAL A 26 11.72 12.44 1.37
C VAL A 26 11.92 11.65 0.08
N SER A 27 11.99 10.34 0.21
CA SER A 27 12.06 9.38 -0.90
C SER A 27 10.82 8.49 -0.89
N GLU A 28 10.29 8.19 -2.07
CA GLU A 28 9.12 7.33 -2.25
C GLU A 28 9.50 6.03 -2.95
N TYR A 29 8.94 4.92 -2.49
CA TYR A 29 9.17 3.60 -3.07
C TYR A 29 7.87 2.83 -3.23
N GLN A 30 7.83 1.99 -4.26
CA GLN A 30 6.75 1.04 -4.48
C GLN A 30 7.34 -0.32 -4.88
N LEU A 31 6.98 -1.37 -4.13
CA LEU A 31 7.48 -2.73 -4.34
C LEU A 31 6.30 -3.70 -4.52
N PRO A 32 6.25 -4.50 -5.60
CA PRO A 32 5.22 -5.53 -5.75
C PRO A 32 5.22 -6.49 -4.55
N ASN A 33 4.05 -6.90 -4.08
CA ASN A 33 3.91 -7.90 -3.03
C ASN A 33 4.09 -9.32 -3.61
N ALA A 34 5.31 -9.60 -4.06
CA ALA A 34 5.70 -10.83 -4.73
C ALA A 34 7.05 -11.31 -4.21
N ILE A 35 7.15 -12.61 -3.97
CA ILE A 35 8.41 -13.30 -3.63
C ILE A 35 8.53 -14.56 -4.47
N ALA A 36 9.75 -14.97 -4.80
CA ALA A 36 10.05 -16.25 -5.44
C ALA A 36 11.38 -16.76 -4.89
N LEU A 37 11.54 -18.08 -4.77
CA LEU A 37 12.82 -18.62 -4.31
C LEU A 37 13.90 -18.32 -5.36
N PHE A 38 15.07 -17.92 -4.91
CA PHE A 38 16.21 -17.74 -5.81
C PHE A 38 16.87 -19.09 -6.04
N ASP A 39 16.95 -19.49 -7.31
CA ASP A 39 17.72 -20.65 -7.75
C ASP A 39 18.89 -20.18 -8.61
N GLY A 40 20.12 -20.36 -8.08
CA GLY A 40 21.35 -19.98 -8.76
C GLY A 40 21.62 -20.78 -10.04
N GLU A 41 21.02 -21.97 -10.21
CA GLU A 41 21.16 -22.77 -11.43
C GLU A 41 20.37 -22.16 -12.61
N PHE A 42 19.24 -21.53 -12.32
CA PHE A 42 18.37 -20.88 -13.31
C PHE A 42 18.57 -19.37 -13.39
N TYR A 43 19.58 -18.83 -12.70
CA TYR A 43 19.92 -17.42 -12.82
C TYR A 43 20.44 -17.11 -14.23
N GLU A 44 19.63 -16.40 -15.00
CA GLU A 44 20.04 -15.85 -16.28
C GLU A 44 21.10 -14.77 -16.02
N LYS A 45 22.38 -15.12 -16.21
CA LYS A 45 23.46 -14.15 -16.11
C LYS A 45 23.26 -13.10 -17.20
N PRO A 46 23.14 -11.82 -16.83
CA PRO A 46 23.02 -10.75 -17.82
C PRO A 46 24.27 -10.73 -18.70
N TYR A 47 24.10 -10.31 -19.96
CA TYR A 47 25.22 -10.16 -20.90
C TYR A 47 26.15 -9.01 -20.48
N ASP A 48 25.58 -7.95 -19.91
CA ASP A 48 26.27 -6.82 -19.31
C ASP A 48 25.63 -6.47 -17.96
N ASP A 49 26.44 -6.21 -16.93
CA ASP A 49 25.94 -5.81 -15.62
C ASP A 49 25.27 -4.42 -15.68
N ASP A 50 25.71 -3.57 -16.61
CA ASP A 50 25.15 -2.24 -16.82
C ASP A 50 23.69 -2.28 -17.31
N ASP A 51 23.24 -3.41 -17.88
CA ASP A 51 21.87 -3.62 -18.32
C ASP A 51 20.91 -4.02 -17.18
N VAL A 52 21.43 -4.31 -15.98
CA VAL A 52 20.62 -4.74 -14.85
C VAL A 52 20.26 -3.58 -13.94
N ASN A 53 18.97 -3.25 -13.91
CA ASN A 53 18.43 -2.33 -12.92
C ASN A 53 18.32 -3.02 -11.55
N PHE A 54 19.09 -2.55 -10.57
CA PHE A 54 19.10 -3.10 -9.21
C PHE A 54 17.70 -3.09 -8.55
N GLU A 55 16.91 -2.04 -8.72
CA GLU A 55 15.53 -1.96 -8.20
C GLU A 55 14.63 -3.05 -8.78
N GLU A 56 14.90 -3.45 -10.03
CA GLU A 56 14.11 -4.48 -10.71
C GLU A 56 14.57 -5.91 -10.40
N ASN A 57 15.78 -6.08 -9.86
CA ASN A 57 16.41 -7.38 -9.66
C ASN A 57 16.88 -7.59 -8.21
N LEU A 58 16.02 -7.28 -7.24
CA LEU A 58 16.31 -7.46 -5.82
C LEU A 58 16.31 -8.95 -5.45
N ILE A 59 17.49 -9.49 -5.18
CA ILE A 59 17.72 -10.85 -4.67
C ILE A 59 18.25 -10.73 -3.24
N VAL A 60 17.54 -11.25 -2.25
CA VAL A 60 17.81 -11.00 -0.83
C VAL A 60 17.90 -12.28 0.00
N GLU A 61 18.84 -12.29 0.94
CA GLU A 61 18.86 -13.18 2.10
C GLU A 61 18.57 -12.34 3.36
N VAL A 62 17.54 -12.69 4.13
CA VAL A 62 17.11 -11.91 5.30
C VAL A 62 17.38 -12.66 6.60
N LYS A 63 18.35 -12.18 7.36
CA LYS A 63 18.74 -12.68 8.68
C LYS A 63 18.01 -11.88 9.76
N SER A 64 16.80 -12.34 10.09
CA SER A 64 15.94 -11.73 11.11
C SER A 64 15.29 -12.77 12.01
N GLN A 65 15.00 -12.41 13.26
CA GLN A 65 14.16 -13.20 14.14
C GLN A 65 12.69 -13.30 13.69
N ALA A 66 12.27 -12.42 12.78
CA ALA A 66 10.91 -12.39 12.25
C ALA A 66 10.68 -13.39 11.10
N VAL A 67 11.75 -13.92 10.51
CA VAL A 67 11.73 -14.89 9.39
C VAL A 67 12.10 -16.27 9.91
N LYS A 68 11.41 -17.32 9.43
CA LYS A 68 11.63 -18.70 9.91
C LYS A 68 12.92 -19.28 9.35
N ASP A 69 13.09 -19.26 8.03
CA ASP A 69 14.33 -19.69 7.38
C ASP A 69 15.18 -18.47 7.03
N ARG A 70 16.35 -18.40 7.66
CA ARG A 70 17.26 -17.25 7.56
C ARG A 70 18.36 -17.44 6.52
N ARG A 71 18.37 -18.57 5.82
CA ARG A 71 19.39 -18.94 4.83
C ARG A 71 18.84 -19.00 3.41
N GLU A 72 17.51 -19.06 3.27
CA GLU A 72 16.88 -19.00 1.97
C GLU A 72 17.09 -17.63 1.32
N ILE A 73 17.37 -17.66 0.02
CA ILE A 73 17.56 -16.49 -0.82
C ILE A 73 16.31 -16.35 -1.68
N TYR A 74 15.80 -15.13 -1.80
CA TYR A 74 14.56 -14.83 -2.49
C TYR A 74 14.75 -13.71 -3.51
N TYR A 75 14.14 -13.87 -4.69
CA TYR A 75 13.71 -12.70 -5.44
C TYR A 75 12.58 -12.01 -4.69
N ILE A 76 12.59 -10.68 -4.68
CA ILE A 76 11.50 -9.86 -4.16
C ILE A 76 11.04 -8.81 -5.18
N GLY A 77 9.78 -8.38 -5.08
CA GLY A 77 9.26 -7.28 -5.89
C GLY A 77 9.19 -7.58 -7.39
N LYS A 78 9.72 -6.66 -8.22
CA LYS A 78 9.65 -6.75 -9.69
C LYS A 78 10.38 -7.99 -10.22
N GLY A 79 11.53 -8.34 -9.63
CA GLY A 79 12.29 -9.54 -9.99
C GLY A 79 11.52 -10.82 -9.70
N ALA A 80 10.82 -10.87 -8.56
CA ALA A 80 9.97 -12.00 -8.19
C ALA A 80 8.75 -12.15 -9.12
N ALA A 81 8.13 -11.03 -9.51
CA ALA A 81 6.95 -11.03 -10.37
C ALA A 81 7.21 -11.62 -11.78
N LYS A 82 8.48 -11.65 -12.21
CA LYS A 82 8.91 -12.23 -13.49
C LYS A 82 9.18 -13.75 -13.38
N GLN A 83 9.23 -14.33 -12.19
CA GLN A 83 9.55 -15.75 -11.98
C GLN A 83 8.35 -16.68 -12.22
N LYS A 84 8.62 -17.91 -12.62
CA LYS A 84 7.58 -18.92 -12.91
C LYS A 84 6.88 -19.44 -11.65
N ASP A 85 7.59 -19.49 -10.54
CA ASP A 85 7.17 -19.98 -9.22
C ASP A 85 6.79 -18.85 -8.26
N VAL A 86 6.41 -17.68 -8.81
CA VAL A 86 6.03 -16.51 -8.03
C VAL A 86 4.94 -16.83 -7.00
N SER A 87 5.20 -16.47 -5.76
CA SER A 87 4.27 -16.59 -4.64
C SER A 87 3.62 -15.24 -4.36
N LEU A 88 2.34 -15.12 -4.75
CA LEU A 88 1.50 -13.95 -4.52
C LEU A 88 0.70 -14.06 -3.21
N THR A 89 0.23 -12.91 -2.73
CA THR A 89 -0.57 -12.82 -1.50
C THR A 89 -1.90 -13.57 -1.60
N ALA A 90 -2.18 -14.40 -0.60
CA ALA A 90 -3.44 -15.13 -0.51
C ALA A 90 -4.59 -14.20 -0.06
N PHE A 91 -5.80 -14.50 -0.52
CA PHE A 91 -7.02 -13.86 -0.04
C PHE A 91 -7.22 -14.20 1.46
N ASN A 92 -7.34 -13.18 2.32
CA ASN A 92 -7.39 -13.29 3.80
C ASN A 92 -6.09 -13.67 4.52
N ASN A 93 -4.93 -13.28 3.97
CA ASN A 93 -3.66 -13.50 4.65
C ASN A 93 -3.56 -12.78 6.00
N GLN A 94 -2.88 -13.43 6.95
CA GLN A 94 -2.50 -12.82 8.22
C GLN A 94 -1.10 -12.22 8.05
N LYS A 95 -1.03 -10.92 7.73
CA LYS A 95 0.23 -10.22 7.38
C LYS A 95 1.32 -10.46 8.43
N VAL A 96 0.95 -10.53 9.70
CA VAL A 96 1.90 -10.72 10.82
C VAL A 96 2.52 -12.14 10.86
N ASP A 97 1.86 -13.14 10.29
CA ASP A 97 2.28 -14.55 10.35
C ASP A 97 3.03 -15.02 9.09
N GLU A 98 3.07 -14.20 8.04
CA GLU A 98 3.75 -14.51 6.77
C GLU A 98 5.19 -14.01 6.76
N ASP A 99 6.14 -14.88 6.43
CA ASP A 99 7.55 -14.52 6.24
C ASP A 99 7.71 -13.48 5.12
N ARG A 100 6.86 -13.56 4.08
CA ARG A 100 6.74 -12.59 2.98
C ARG A 100 6.72 -11.15 3.49
N THR A 101 5.98 -10.89 4.56
CA THR A 101 5.85 -9.53 5.09
C THR A 101 7.18 -8.96 5.57
N TYR A 102 7.98 -9.79 6.22
CA TYR A 102 9.27 -9.37 6.75
C TYR A 102 10.34 -9.34 5.65
N LEU A 103 10.31 -10.28 4.71
CA LEU A 103 11.21 -10.29 3.54
C LEU A 103 11.08 -9.00 2.73
N LEU A 104 9.86 -8.62 2.36
CA LEU A 104 9.59 -7.42 1.57
C LEU A 104 9.88 -6.14 2.35
N LEU A 105 9.49 -6.08 3.63
CA LEU A 105 9.70 -4.90 4.45
C LEU A 105 11.19 -4.64 4.68
N PHE A 106 11.95 -5.65 5.10
CA PHE A 106 13.39 -5.48 5.35
C PHE A 106 14.16 -5.30 4.04
N GLY A 107 13.78 -6.00 2.97
CA GLY A 107 14.35 -5.81 1.63
C GLY A 107 14.17 -4.37 1.13
N LEU A 108 12.96 -3.80 1.26
CA LEU A 108 12.71 -2.41 0.89
C LEU A 108 13.52 -1.43 1.75
N ALA A 109 13.54 -1.63 3.07
CA ALA A 109 14.30 -0.78 3.99
C ALA A 109 15.82 -0.82 3.71
N ALA A 110 16.36 -2.00 3.42
CA ALA A 110 17.76 -2.18 3.06
C ALA A 110 18.09 -1.59 1.69
N TYR A 111 17.17 -1.69 0.72
CA TYR A 111 17.33 -1.07 -0.58
C TYR A 111 17.39 0.46 -0.45
N HIS A 112 16.47 1.04 0.33
CA HIS A 112 16.52 2.46 0.64
C HIS A 112 17.87 2.87 1.26
N ALA A 113 18.36 2.11 2.26
CA ALA A 113 19.66 2.37 2.89
C ALA A 113 20.83 2.28 1.89
N SER A 114 20.80 1.33 0.95
CA SER A 114 21.83 1.21 -0.10
C SER A 114 21.94 2.44 -1.00
N LEU A 115 20.81 3.12 -1.24
CA LEU A 115 20.78 4.36 -2.02
C LEU A 115 21.35 5.55 -1.23
N GLN A 116 21.41 5.47 0.10
CA GLN A 116 22.00 6.53 0.94
C GLN A 116 23.52 6.36 1.10
N CYS A 117 24.05 5.15 0.90
CA CYS A 117 25.47 4.82 1.08
C CYS A 117 25.99 4.04 -0.15
N THR A 118 26.16 4.72 -1.28
CA THR A 118 26.46 4.08 -2.59
C THR A 118 27.83 3.43 -2.71
N ASP A 119 28.78 3.79 -1.83
CA ASP A 119 30.18 3.38 -1.94
C ASP A 119 30.59 2.32 -0.90
N GLU A 120 29.64 1.82 -0.11
CA GLU A 120 29.86 0.88 1.00
C GLU A 120 29.28 -0.49 0.69
N MET A 121 30.06 -1.56 0.88
CA MET A 121 29.60 -2.95 0.75
C MET A 121 28.98 -3.51 2.05
N GLU A 122 29.27 -2.85 3.17
CA GLU A 122 28.70 -3.14 4.49
C GLU A 122 28.10 -1.85 5.04
N ILE A 123 26.77 -1.79 5.13
CA ILE A 123 26.04 -0.60 5.52
C ILE A 123 25.38 -0.85 6.88
N ASP A 124 25.73 -0.06 7.90
CA ASP A 124 24.97 0.02 9.14
C ASP A 124 24.00 1.22 9.06
N TYR A 125 22.70 0.94 9.00
CA TYR A 125 21.67 1.97 8.82
C TYR A 125 20.66 1.95 9.97
N ALA A 126 20.47 3.11 10.61
CA ALA A 126 19.54 3.29 11.72
C ALA A 126 18.21 3.85 11.24
N ILE A 127 17.11 3.28 11.74
CA ILE A 127 15.74 3.75 11.56
C ILE A 127 15.21 4.11 12.95
N ASP A 128 15.09 5.41 13.23
CA ASP A 128 14.64 5.91 14.52
C ASP A 128 13.17 5.59 14.76
N GLN A 129 12.36 5.68 13.69
CA GLN A 129 10.95 5.37 13.73
C GLN A 129 10.50 4.68 12.44
N LEU A 130 10.17 3.40 12.55
CA LEU A 130 9.44 2.65 11.53
C LEU A 130 7.94 2.75 11.81
N ALA A 131 7.14 3.20 10.84
CA ALA A 131 5.70 3.21 10.89
C ALA A 131 5.13 2.23 9.85
N VAL A 132 4.31 1.28 10.29
CA VAL A 132 3.69 0.28 9.41
C VAL A 132 2.17 0.24 9.62
N SER A 133 1.42 -0.20 8.62
CA SER A 133 -0.03 -0.36 8.72
C SER A 133 -0.45 -1.83 8.87
N LEU A 134 -1.59 -2.04 9.53
CA LEU A 134 -2.35 -3.29 9.48
C LEU A 134 -3.81 -2.98 9.17
N PRO A 135 -4.54 -3.92 8.54
CA PRO A 135 -5.99 -3.88 8.48
C PRO A 135 -6.57 -3.71 9.89
N THR A 136 -7.66 -2.94 10.05
CA THR A 136 -8.15 -2.52 11.38
C THR A 136 -8.50 -3.71 12.32
N THR A 137 -8.88 -4.88 11.80
CA THR A 137 -9.12 -6.12 12.56
C THR A 137 -7.80 -6.69 13.08
N GLN A 138 -6.82 -6.89 12.19
CA GLN A 138 -5.49 -7.38 12.55
C GLN A 138 -4.78 -6.38 13.48
N TYR A 139 -4.99 -5.07 13.30
CA TYR A 139 -4.43 -4.04 14.15
C TYR A 139 -4.83 -4.22 15.62
N LYS A 140 -6.10 -4.52 15.90
CA LYS A 140 -6.60 -4.69 17.28
C LYS A 140 -5.93 -5.86 18.01
N GLU A 141 -5.67 -6.95 17.29
CA GLU A 141 -5.22 -8.22 17.87
C GLU A 141 -3.71 -8.49 17.74
N ARG A 142 -3.08 -7.97 16.69
CA ARG A 142 -1.72 -8.38 16.26
C ARG A 142 -0.69 -7.26 16.29
N LYS A 143 -1.07 -6.01 16.55
CA LYS A 143 -0.12 -4.87 16.52
C LYS A 143 1.11 -5.04 17.40
N SER A 144 0.96 -5.61 18.61
CA SER A 144 2.08 -5.82 19.53
C SER A 144 3.05 -6.85 18.95
N ARG A 145 2.53 -7.98 18.49
CA ARG A 145 3.33 -9.04 17.86
C ARG A 145 4.09 -8.56 16.62
N LEU A 146 3.45 -7.75 15.76
CA LEU A 146 4.12 -7.15 14.61
C LEU A 146 5.24 -6.22 15.05
N LYS A 147 4.97 -5.34 16.03
CA LYS A 147 5.97 -4.44 16.61
C LYS A 147 7.18 -5.21 17.15
N ASP A 148 6.95 -6.26 17.94
CA ASP A 148 8.01 -7.05 18.56
C ASP A 148 8.90 -7.77 17.53
N ARG A 149 8.32 -8.18 16.39
CA ARG A 149 9.06 -8.78 15.28
C ARG A 149 9.90 -7.76 14.49
N LEU A 150 9.45 -6.51 14.41
CA LEU A 150 10.11 -5.46 13.63
C LEU A 150 11.20 -4.71 14.40
N VAL A 151 11.05 -4.52 15.71
CA VAL A 151 12.07 -3.85 16.54
C VAL A 151 13.34 -4.71 16.62
N GLY A 152 14.50 -4.06 16.58
CA GLY A 152 15.80 -4.71 16.76
C GLY A 152 16.70 -4.61 15.54
N THR A 153 17.65 -5.54 15.46
CA THR A 153 18.67 -5.58 14.40
C THR A 153 18.34 -6.68 13.41
N HIS A 154 18.36 -6.34 12.12
CA HIS A 154 18.10 -7.27 11.02
C HIS A 154 19.18 -7.08 9.97
N THR A 155 19.69 -8.17 9.40
CA THR A 155 20.67 -8.09 8.31
C THR A 155 20.02 -8.58 7.03
N VAL A 156 20.15 -7.79 5.97
CA VAL A 156 19.74 -8.11 4.62
C VAL A 156 20.98 -8.17 3.75
N VAL A 157 21.21 -9.29 3.08
CA VAL A 157 22.29 -9.43 2.10
C VAL A 157 21.64 -9.42 0.73
N PHE A 158 22.00 -8.42 -0.09
CA PHE A 158 21.66 -8.43 -1.51
C PHE A 158 22.69 -9.26 -2.26
N HIS A 159 22.21 -10.10 -3.16
CA HIS A 159 23.02 -10.95 -4.03
C HIS A 159 22.94 -10.46 -5.48
N GLN A 160 24.00 -10.74 -6.27
CA GLN A 160 24.08 -10.38 -7.69
C GLN A 160 23.87 -8.87 -7.93
N VAL A 161 24.41 -8.03 -7.03
CA VAL A 161 24.28 -6.58 -7.13
C VAL A 161 25.03 -6.06 -8.37
N PRO A 162 24.36 -5.35 -9.29
CA PRO A 162 25.00 -4.78 -10.47
C PRO A 162 26.12 -3.81 -10.12
N GLY A 163 27.21 -3.82 -10.89
CA GLY A 163 28.35 -2.90 -10.70
C GLY A 163 29.30 -3.23 -9.55
N LEU A 164 29.04 -4.25 -8.72
CA LEU A 164 29.99 -4.72 -7.71
C LEU A 164 30.99 -5.73 -8.28
N ALA A 165 32.18 -5.78 -7.68
CA ALA A 165 33.16 -6.84 -7.93
C ALA A 165 32.76 -8.13 -7.21
N ASP A 166 33.19 -9.29 -7.72
CA ASP A 166 32.88 -10.57 -7.10
C ASP A 166 33.51 -10.73 -5.69
N PRO A 167 32.77 -11.24 -4.69
CA PRO A 167 31.35 -11.61 -4.74
C PRO A 167 30.46 -10.36 -4.78
N LYS A 168 29.49 -10.32 -5.70
CA LYS A 168 28.52 -9.23 -5.91
C LYS A 168 27.47 -9.14 -4.79
N GLU A 169 27.95 -8.96 -3.56
CA GLU A 169 27.15 -8.94 -2.35
C GLU A 169 27.20 -7.57 -1.68
N LEU A 170 26.04 -7.10 -1.23
CA LEU A 170 25.89 -5.91 -0.41
C LEU A 170 25.18 -6.29 0.89
N SER A 171 25.84 -6.10 2.02
CA SER A 171 25.29 -6.40 3.33
C SER A 171 24.77 -5.14 3.99
N VAL A 172 23.48 -5.11 4.33
CA VAL A 172 22.85 -3.99 5.04
C VAL A 172 22.34 -4.46 6.39
N LYS A 173 22.83 -3.85 7.46
CA LYS A 173 22.41 -4.07 8.83
C LYS A 173 21.50 -2.93 9.29
N LEU A 174 20.22 -3.26 9.40
CA LEU A 174 19.17 -2.35 9.81
C LEU A 174 19.03 -2.35 11.33
N HIS A 175 19.10 -1.17 11.93
CA HIS A 175 18.86 -0.93 13.35
C HIS A 175 17.51 -0.20 13.53
N ILE A 176 16.46 -0.94 13.84
CA ILE A 176 15.11 -0.37 14.03
C ILE A 176 14.90 -0.09 15.52
N HIS A 177 14.94 1.19 15.89
CA HIS A 177 14.89 1.63 17.28
C HIS A 177 13.48 1.64 17.85
N ASP A 178 12.50 2.12 17.09
CA ASP A 178 11.10 2.05 17.49
C ASP A 178 10.16 1.82 16.31
N VAL A 179 9.04 1.17 16.62
CA VAL A 179 8.00 0.83 15.65
C VAL A 179 6.65 1.35 16.13
N ILE A 180 5.92 1.97 15.22
CA ILE A 180 4.50 2.27 15.38
C ILE A 180 3.72 1.46 14.36
N VAL A 181 2.68 0.81 14.83
CA VAL A 181 1.69 0.20 13.97
C VAL A 181 0.49 1.13 13.91
N GLY A 182 0.05 1.48 12.71
CA GLY A 182 -1.18 2.22 12.42
C GLY A 182 -2.29 1.28 11.94
N ALA A 183 -3.54 1.70 12.09
CA ALA A 183 -4.67 1.03 11.46
C ALA A 183 -4.90 1.64 10.07
N GLU A 184 -5.02 0.80 9.05
CA GLU A 184 -5.45 1.21 7.70
C GLU A 184 -6.78 1.98 7.79
N GLY A 185 -6.99 2.95 6.91
CA GLY A 185 -8.15 3.86 6.96
C GLY A 185 -8.03 4.94 8.04
N ALA A 186 -7.60 4.63 9.26
CA ALA A 186 -7.26 5.65 10.26
C ALA A 186 -6.00 6.43 9.86
N CYS A 187 -5.00 5.74 9.29
CA CYS A 187 -3.85 6.38 8.66
C CYS A 187 -4.28 7.22 7.46
N ALA A 188 -5.13 6.71 6.56
CA ALA A 188 -5.67 7.51 5.46
C ALA A 188 -6.37 8.79 5.94
N TYR A 189 -7.16 8.71 7.02
CA TYR A 189 -7.78 9.89 7.64
C TYR A 189 -6.76 10.93 8.13
N LEU A 190 -5.65 10.48 8.73
CA LEU A 190 -4.55 11.37 9.10
C LEU A 190 -3.91 12.03 7.87
N GLY A 191 -3.65 11.25 6.81
CA GLY A 191 -3.10 11.77 5.55
C GLY A 191 -4.01 12.82 4.88
N LEU A 192 -5.33 12.73 5.09
CA LEU A 192 -6.31 13.71 4.59
C LEU A 192 -6.39 14.98 5.43
N THR A 193 -6.24 14.85 6.75
CA THR A 193 -6.53 15.95 7.67
C THR A 193 -5.30 16.71 8.14
N ARG A 194 -4.11 16.14 7.99
CA ARG A 194 -2.86 16.74 8.44
C ARG A 194 -1.83 16.91 7.32
N ASP A 195 -1.00 17.92 7.50
CA ASP A 195 0.15 18.19 6.66
C ASP A 195 1.37 17.38 7.13
N GLN A 196 2.16 16.84 6.20
CA GLN A 196 3.28 15.94 6.51
C GLN A 196 4.51 16.69 7.06
N GLU A 197 4.66 17.97 6.76
CA GLU A 197 5.83 18.78 7.15
C GLU A 197 5.57 19.49 8.47
N THR A 198 4.49 20.26 8.52
CA THR A 198 4.11 21.07 9.69
C THR A 198 3.39 20.24 10.76
N LEU A 199 2.84 19.07 10.39
CA LEU A 199 1.96 18.24 11.24
C LEU A 199 0.67 18.94 11.70
N GLY A 200 0.42 20.13 11.17
CA GLY A 200 -0.78 20.93 11.40
C GLY A 200 -2.00 20.34 10.71
N ILE A 201 -3.18 20.82 11.09
CA ILE A 201 -4.43 20.46 10.43
C ILE A 201 -4.50 21.22 9.10
N LYS A 202 -4.60 20.50 7.97
CA LYS A 202 -4.76 21.09 6.63
C LYS A 202 -6.21 21.10 6.14
N ASN A 203 -7.07 20.24 6.71
CA ASN A 203 -8.48 20.15 6.35
C ASN A 203 -9.35 20.19 7.61
N GLU A 204 -9.70 21.40 8.05
CA GLU A 204 -10.54 21.61 9.23
C GLU A 204 -11.97 21.09 9.04
N ASP A 205 -12.49 21.12 7.82
CA ASP A 205 -13.86 20.72 7.53
C ASP A 205 -14.03 19.22 7.74
N LEU A 206 -13.11 18.39 7.24
CA LEU A 206 -13.09 16.95 7.52
C LEU A 206 -12.90 16.64 9.01
N VAL A 207 -12.17 17.48 9.75
CA VAL A 207 -12.05 17.33 11.22
C VAL A 207 -13.38 17.63 11.92
N LYS A 208 -14.10 18.68 11.50
CA LYS A 208 -15.42 19.04 12.01
C LYS A 208 -16.47 17.97 11.65
N GLU A 209 -16.46 17.49 10.41
CA GLU A 209 -17.36 16.43 9.92
C GLU A 209 -17.17 15.11 10.65
N SER A 210 -15.93 14.78 11.07
CA SER A 210 -15.66 13.57 11.85
C SER A 210 -16.40 13.53 13.18
N GLN A 211 -16.85 14.66 13.72
CA GLN A 211 -17.69 14.67 14.94
C GLN A 211 -19.05 13.98 14.69
N LYS A 212 -19.60 14.13 13.49
CA LYS A 212 -20.85 13.48 13.06
C LYS A 212 -20.61 12.06 12.54
N GLY A 213 -19.46 11.85 11.90
CA GLY A 213 -19.00 10.57 11.42
C GLY A 213 -18.61 10.64 9.94
N ILE A 214 -17.55 9.92 9.58
CA ILE A 214 -17.04 9.78 8.22
C ILE A 214 -16.86 8.29 7.95
N ILE A 215 -17.11 7.85 6.73
CA ILE A 215 -16.79 6.48 6.32
C ILE A 215 -15.77 6.55 5.19
N ILE A 216 -14.63 5.90 5.38
CA ILE A 216 -13.62 5.71 4.36
C ILE A 216 -13.79 4.29 3.82
N GLY A 217 -13.96 4.15 2.51
CA GLY A 217 -14.02 2.86 1.83
C GLY A 217 -12.83 2.70 0.91
N ASP A 218 -11.96 1.73 1.18
CA ASP A 218 -10.87 1.34 0.30
C ASP A 218 -11.34 0.22 -0.64
N LEU A 219 -11.47 0.55 -1.93
CA LEU A 219 -11.81 -0.42 -2.96
C LEU A 219 -10.52 -0.95 -3.60
N GLY A 220 -10.24 -2.22 -3.35
CA GLY A 220 -9.11 -2.95 -3.91
C GLY A 220 -9.47 -3.85 -5.10
N GLY A 221 -8.49 -4.68 -5.49
CA GLY A 221 -8.63 -5.67 -6.56
C GLY A 221 -9.69 -6.72 -6.25
N ASP A 222 -9.56 -7.39 -5.11
CA ASP A 222 -10.42 -8.52 -4.72
C ASP A 222 -11.25 -8.24 -3.45
N SER A 223 -10.93 -7.17 -2.73
CA SER A 223 -11.55 -6.85 -1.45
C SER A 223 -11.96 -5.38 -1.36
N VAL A 224 -12.88 -5.13 -0.43
CA VAL A 224 -13.23 -3.79 0.01
C VAL A 224 -13.13 -3.73 1.53
N ASP A 225 -12.54 -2.65 2.00
CA ASP A 225 -12.37 -2.37 3.42
C ASP A 225 -13.05 -1.05 3.75
N PHE A 226 -13.82 -1.01 4.83
CA PHE A 226 -14.47 0.20 5.31
C PHE A 226 -14.02 0.52 6.72
N VAL A 227 -13.74 1.79 6.96
CA VAL A 227 -13.41 2.32 8.28
C VAL A 227 -14.31 3.51 8.57
N GLY A 228 -15.07 3.40 9.65
CA GLY A 228 -15.84 4.48 10.22
C GLY A 228 -14.99 5.30 11.18
N ILE A 229 -14.85 6.59 10.90
CA ILE A 229 -14.15 7.56 11.74
C ILE A 229 -15.17 8.43 12.47
N LYS A 230 -15.03 8.56 13.79
CA LYS A 230 -15.78 9.51 14.60
C LYS A 230 -14.89 10.18 15.64
N ASN A 231 -15.04 11.48 15.82
CA ASN A 231 -14.20 12.28 16.72
C ASN A 231 -12.69 12.04 16.48
N ASN A 232 -12.29 12.03 15.20
CA ASN A 232 -10.92 11.76 14.75
C ASN A 232 -10.37 10.36 15.12
N LYS A 233 -11.24 9.38 15.45
CA LYS A 233 -10.84 8.02 15.83
C LYS A 233 -11.60 6.96 15.03
N PRO A 234 -10.97 5.83 14.71
CA PRO A 234 -11.70 4.69 14.14
C PRO A 234 -12.65 4.11 15.19
N VAL A 235 -13.93 3.98 14.83
CA VAL A 235 -15.01 3.46 15.70
C VAL A 235 -15.73 2.26 15.10
N ALA A 236 -15.66 2.08 13.78
CA ALA A 236 -16.23 0.92 13.10
C ALA A 236 -15.26 0.45 12.00
N SER A 237 -15.21 -0.85 11.74
CA SER A 237 -14.53 -1.39 10.57
C SER A 237 -15.26 -2.61 10.01
N VAL A 238 -15.21 -2.76 8.69
CA VAL A 238 -15.59 -3.97 7.95
C VAL A 238 -14.45 -4.25 7.00
N GLU A 239 -13.89 -5.45 7.04
CA GLU A 239 -12.67 -5.79 6.32
C GLU A 239 -12.79 -7.07 5.52
N GLY A 240 -12.01 -7.14 4.44
CA GLY A 240 -11.84 -8.34 3.62
C GLY A 240 -13.15 -8.82 3.01
N GLU A 241 -14.13 -7.93 2.83
CA GLU A 241 -15.36 -8.34 2.20
C GLU A 241 -15.07 -8.68 0.75
N HIS A 242 -15.51 -9.86 0.31
CA HIS A 242 -15.22 -10.41 -1.02
C HIS A 242 -15.97 -9.66 -2.12
N PHE A 243 -15.47 -8.45 -2.38
CA PHE A 243 -15.97 -7.50 -3.35
C PHE A 243 -14.82 -6.59 -3.75
N GLY A 244 -14.37 -6.72 -5.00
CA GLY A 244 -13.37 -5.83 -5.60
C GLY A 244 -13.61 -5.69 -7.10
N ILE A 245 -12.73 -4.94 -7.78
CA ILE A 245 -12.87 -4.69 -9.23
C ILE A 245 -12.53 -5.90 -10.09
N ASN A 246 -11.68 -6.82 -9.63
CA ASN A 246 -11.15 -7.94 -10.43
C ASN A 246 -12.25 -8.82 -11.01
N GLN A 247 -13.29 -9.13 -10.24
CA GLN A 247 -14.43 -9.90 -10.75
C GLN A 247 -15.11 -9.20 -11.93
N PHE A 248 -15.17 -7.87 -11.94
CA PHE A 248 -15.77 -7.08 -13.02
C PHE A 248 -14.84 -6.99 -14.23
N LEU A 249 -13.52 -6.86 -13.99
CA LEU A 249 -12.50 -6.92 -15.05
C LEU A 249 -12.55 -8.27 -15.76
N ASP A 250 -12.61 -9.38 -15.02
CA ASP A 250 -12.70 -10.72 -15.58
C ASP A 250 -13.95 -10.88 -16.47
N HIS A 251 -15.08 -10.33 -16.04
CA HIS A 251 -16.31 -10.32 -16.84
C HIS A 251 -16.17 -9.49 -18.13
N ILE A 252 -15.44 -8.37 -18.08
CA ILE A 252 -15.14 -7.56 -19.28
C ILE A 252 -14.24 -8.36 -20.23
N ILE A 253 -13.13 -8.91 -19.72
CA ILE A 253 -12.16 -9.71 -20.49
C ILE A 253 -12.86 -10.88 -21.18
N GLN A 254 -13.69 -11.63 -20.46
CA GLN A 254 -14.44 -12.76 -21.02
C GLN A 254 -15.40 -12.31 -22.14
N LYS A 255 -16.11 -11.20 -21.95
CA LYS A 255 -17.06 -10.68 -22.96
C LYS A 255 -16.34 -10.16 -24.20
N VAL A 256 -15.23 -9.43 -24.04
CA VAL A 256 -14.43 -8.94 -25.16
C VAL A 256 -13.82 -10.12 -25.92
N SER A 257 -13.22 -11.09 -25.21
CA SER A 257 -12.62 -12.28 -25.82
C SER A 257 -13.62 -13.09 -26.64
N LYS A 258 -14.85 -13.24 -26.12
CA LYS A 258 -15.90 -14.01 -26.79
C LYS A 258 -16.46 -13.30 -28.04
N ASN A 259 -16.56 -11.97 -28.03
CA ASN A 259 -17.32 -11.25 -29.05
C ASN A 259 -16.44 -10.46 -30.04
N GLU A 260 -15.21 -10.10 -29.67
CA GLU A 260 -14.38 -9.20 -30.46
C GLU A 260 -13.13 -9.85 -31.06
N LEU A 261 -12.90 -11.15 -30.81
CA LEU A 261 -11.71 -11.90 -31.23
C LEU A 261 -10.39 -11.29 -30.71
N PHE A 262 -10.45 -10.58 -29.60
CA PHE A 262 -9.30 -9.97 -28.93
C PHE A 262 -9.16 -10.56 -27.53
N ARG A 263 -7.97 -11.02 -27.16
CA ARG A 263 -7.68 -11.53 -25.82
C ARG A 263 -6.70 -10.60 -25.12
N PHE A 264 -7.07 -10.18 -23.92
CA PHE A 264 -6.15 -9.47 -23.03
C PHE A 264 -5.09 -10.43 -22.49
N ASP A 265 -3.85 -9.97 -22.40
CA ASP A 265 -2.72 -10.71 -21.84
C ASP A 265 -2.81 -10.77 -20.32
N SER A 266 -3.35 -9.73 -19.69
CA SER A 266 -3.53 -9.66 -18.23
C SER A 266 -4.67 -8.71 -17.83
N ARG A 267 -5.04 -8.72 -16.54
CA ARG A 267 -5.92 -7.70 -15.96
C ARG A 267 -5.30 -6.31 -16.04
N ALA A 268 -3.98 -6.21 -15.84
CA ALA A 268 -3.25 -4.94 -15.87
C ALA A 268 -3.39 -4.22 -17.22
N GLU A 269 -3.37 -4.97 -18.33
CA GLU A 269 -3.60 -4.38 -19.67
C GLU A 269 -4.97 -3.71 -19.79
N LEU A 270 -6.01 -4.34 -19.24
CA LEU A 270 -7.34 -3.73 -19.20
C LEU A 270 -7.39 -2.54 -18.23
N GLU A 271 -6.74 -2.64 -17.06
CA GLU A 271 -6.67 -1.54 -16.09
C GLU A 271 -5.98 -0.30 -16.66
N GLU A 272 -4.88 -0.47 -17.41
CA GLU A 272 -4.19 0.63 -18.11
C GLU A 272 -5.11 1.34 -19.09
N LYS A 273 -5.87 0.57 -19.90
CA LYS A 273 -6.90 1.14 -20.80
C LYS A 273 -8.00 1.87 -20.05
N LEU A 274 -8.45 1.34 -18.90
CA LEU A 274 -9.46 1.99 -18.08
C LEU A 274 -8.92 3.29 -17.48
N ALA A 275 -7.67 3.30 -17.00
CA ALA A 275 -6.99 4.46 -16.42
C ALA A 275 -6.74 5.57 -17.45
N ALA A 276 -6.42 5.21 -18.70
CA ALA A 276 -6.24 6.16 -19.79
C ALA A 276 -7.56 6.83 -20.24
N GLY A 277 -8.70 6.29 -19.82
CA GLY A 277 -10.02 6.87 -19.99
C GLY A 277 -10.77 6.38 -21.22
N GLN A 278 -11.99 6.89 -21.38
CA GLN A 278 -12.98 6.34 -22.32
C GLN A 278 -12.57 6.42 -23.80
N SER A 279 -11.64 7.31 -24.15
CA SER A 279 -11.05 7.38 -25.50
C SER A 279 -10.24 6.14 -25.86
N GLU A 280 -9.65 5.47 -24.87
CA GLU A 280 -8.80 4.29 -25.06
C GLU A 280 -9.58 2.96 -24.90
N TRP A 281 -10.90 3.03 -24.77
CA TRP A 281 -11.78 1.86 -24.63
C TRP A 281 -12.04 1.17 -25.97
N TYR A 282 -10.97 0.85 -26.67
CA TYR A 282 -10.98 0.07 -27.89
C TYR A 282 -9.92 -1.02 -27.86
N VAL A 283 -10.16 -2.05 -28.66
CA VAL A 283 -9.21 -3.14 -28.93
C VAL A 283 -8.95 -3.26 -30.42
N GLU A 284 -7.77 -3.78 -30.76
CA GLU A 284 -7.36 -4.00 -32.15
C GLU A 284 -7.14 -5.50 -32.38
N PRO A 285 -8.20 -6.28 -32.66
CA PRO A 285 -8.07 -7.72 -32.92
C PRO A 285 -7.26 -8.02 -34.20
N PHE A 286 -7.21 -7.07 -35.12
CA PHE A 286 -6.44 -7.14 -36.37
C PHE A 286 -5.78 -5.78 -36.62
N ALA A 287 -4.63 -5.79 -37.28
CA ALA A 287 -3.87 -4.58 -37.58
C ALA A 287 -4.75 -3.52 -38.27
N GLY A 288 -4.88 -2.35 -37.62
CA GLY A 288 -5.65 -1.21 -38.13
C GLY A 288 -7.16 -1.27 -37.91
N VAL A 289 -7.71 -2.31 -37.28
CA VAL A 289 -9.14 -2.43 -36.99
C VAL A 289 -9.42 -2.10 -35.53
N LYS A 290 -9.79 -0.84 -35.23
CA LYS A 290 -10.22 -0.42 -33.89
C LYS A 290 -11.67 -0.82 -33.64
N LYS A 291 -11.92 -1.53 -32.54
CA LYS A 291 -13.26 -1.90 -32.08
C LYS A 291 -13.55 -1.32 -30.70
N ASP A 292 -14.62 -0.55 -30.58
CA ASP A 292 -15.10 -0.02 -29.30
C ASP A 292 -15.64 -1.12 -28.37
N ILE A 293 -15.13 -1.16 -27.14
CA ILE A 293 -15.51 -2.12 -26.10
C ILE A 293 -16.28 -1.47 -24.95
N SER A 294 -16.65 -0.19 -25.05
CA SER A 294 -17.42 0.57 -24.06
C SER A 294 -18.72 -0.10 -23.65
N LYS A 295 -19.37 -0.82 -24.59
CA LYS A 295 -20.60 -1.61 -24.37
C LYS A 295 -20.40 -2.76 -23.37
N TYR A 296 -19.18 -3.27 -23.21
CA TYR A 296 -18.86 -4.32 -22.24
C TYR A 296 -18.39 -3.73 -20.91
N ILE A 297 -17.63 -2.63 -20.95
CA ILE A 297 -17.07 -1.96 -19.76
C ILE A 297 -18.16 -1.28 -18.94
N THR A 298 -18.94 -0.39 -19.56
CA THR A 298 -19.87 0.52 -18.86
C THR A 298 -20.87 -0.20 -17.95
N PRO A 299 -21.52 -1.30 -18.38
CA PRO A 299 -22.45 -2.02 -17.50
C PRO A 299 -21.76 -2.64 -16.28
N GLN A 300 -20.51 -3.11 -16.42
CA GLN A 300 -19.77 -3.70 -15.31
C GLN A 300 -19.35 -2.64 -14.28
N LEU A 301 -18.79 -1.52 -14.73
CA LEU A 301 -18.41 -0.42 -13.83
C LEU A 301 -19.64 0.19 -13.13
N LYS A 302 -20.78 0.33 -13.81
CA LYS A 302 -22.04 0.78 -13.19
C LYS A 302 -22.56 -0.21 -12.14
N SER A 303 -22.50 -1.51 -12.44
CA SER A 303 -22.90 -2.56 -11.49
C SER A 303 -22.02 -2.55 -10.25
N MET A 304 -20.70 -2.42 -10.44
CA MET A 304 -19.74 -2.28 -9.34
C MET A 304 -20.02 -1.03 -8.50
N ALA A 305 -20.22 0.13 -9.13
CA ALA A 305 -20.51 1.38 -8.44
C ALA A 305 -21.75 1.28 -7.54
N ILE A 306 -22.84 0.69 -8.05
CA ILE A 306 -24.09 0.48 -7.27
C ILE A 306 -23.81 -0.39 -6.05
N LYS A 307 -23.17 -1.55 -6.25
CA LYS A 307 -22.83 -2.45 -5.14
C LYS A 307 -21.95 -1.73 -4.12
N TYR A 308 -20.91 -1.03 -4.56
CA TYR A 308 -20.00 -0.31 -3.66
C TYR A 308 -20.74 0.72 -2.77
N LEU A 309 -21.75 1.41 -3.30
CA LEU A 309 -22.63 2.28 -2.50
C LEU A 309 -23.54 1.52 -1.53
N GLU A 310 -24.02 0.32 -1.91
CA GLU A 310 -24.73 -0.58 -0.98
C GLU A 310 -23.84 -0.99 0.19
N HIS A 311 -22.56 -1.28 -0.08
CA HIS A 311 -21.58 -1.59 0.97
C HIS A 311 -21.42 -0.40 1.94
N PHE A 312 -21.27 0.83 1.44
CA PHE A 312 -21.25 2.05 2.27
C PHE A 312 -22.50 2.19 3.14
N ASP A 313 -23.69 2.03 2.55
CA ASP A 313 -24.96 2.18 3.29
C ASP A 313 -25.15 1.12 4.37
N ARG A 314 -24.68 -0.12 4.10
CA ARG A 314 -24.71 -1.20 5.07
C ARG A 314 -23.75 -0.97 6.22
N VAL A 315 -22.52 -0.50 5.97
CA VAL A 315 -21.54 -0.17 7.02
C VAL A 315 -22.07 0.96 7.91
N ARG A 316 -22.63 2.00 7.30
CA ARG A 316 -23.30 3.07 8.02
C ARG A 316 -24.42 2.56 8.92
N SER A 317 -25.21 1.62 8.41
CA SER A 317 -26.37 1.09 9.13
C SER A 317 -26.02 0.06 10.19
N SER A 318 -24.87 -0.63 10.07
CA SER A 318 -24.44 -1.70 10.98
C SER A 318 -23.87 -1.18 12.30
N SER A 319 -23.32 0.03 12.33
CA SER A 319 -22.75 0.64 13.54
C SER A 319 -23.53 1.86 14.01
N ARG A 320 -23.97 1.83 15.28
CA ARG A 320 -24.65 2.95 15.93
C ARG A 320 -23.77 4.20 16.00
N GLU A 321 -22.46 4.04 16.04
CA GLU A 321 -21.53 5.16 16.17
C GLU A 321 -21.47 6.00 14.89
N ILE A 322 -21.51 5.36 13.72
CA ILE A 322 -21.38 6.01 12.40
C ILE A 322 -22.68 6.09 11.60
N LYS A 323 -23.83 5.76 12.22
CA LYS A 323 -25.15 5.86 11.58
C LYS A 323 -25.45 7.26 11.01
N GLY A 324 -24.92 8.29 11.67
CA GLY A 324 -25.05 9.70 11.29
C GLY A 324 -23.90 10.23 10.42
N ALA A 325 -23.14 9.35 9.76
CA ALA A 325 -22.03 9.77 8.92
C ALA A 325 -22.49 10.74 7.81
N VAL A 326 -21.73 11.82 7.64
CA VAL A 326 -22.05 12.91 6.71
C VAL A 326 -21.17 12.92 5.47
N ARG A 327 -20.02 12.22 5.52
CA ARG A 327 -19.01 12.17 4.46
C ARG A 327 -18.63 10.73 4.17
N TYR A 328 -18.50 10.42 2.88
CA TYR A 328 -18.07 9.10 2.40
C TYR A 328 -16.87 9.32 1.49
N ILE A 329 -15.74 8.75 1.87
CA ILE A 329 -14.49 8.95 1.16
C ILE A 329 -14.16 7.64 0.46
N ALA A 330 -14.16 7.65 -0.85
CA ALA A 330 -13.73 6.53 -1.66
C ALA A 330 -12.23 6.63 -1.89
N VAL A 331 -11.49 5.58 -1.55
CA VAL A 331 -10.04 5.47 -1.75
C VAL A 331 -9.71 4.15 -2.44
N GLY A 332 -8.46 3.99 -2.87
CA GLY A 332 -7.98 2.80 -3.59
C GLY A 332 -7.95 2.94 -5.11
N GLY A 333 -7.09 2.15 -5.76
CA GLY A 333 -6.89 2.22 -7.21
C GLY A 333 -8.15 1.87 -8.01
N ALA A 334 -8.93 0.90 -7.53
CA ALA A 334 -10.19 0.53 -8.17
C ALA A 334 -11.27 1.62 -8.08
N ALA A 335 -11.30 2.37 -6.97
CA ALA A 335 -12.21 3.51 -6.83
C ALA A 335 -11.86 4.61 -7.85
N LYS A 336 -10.57 4.85 -8.11
CA LYS A 336 -10.08 5.77 -9.14
C LYS A 336 -10.50 5.33 -10.55
N LEU A 337 -10.33 4.05 -10.89
CA LEU A 337 -10.73 3.49 -12.19
C LEU A 337 -12.23 3.65 -12.48
N ALA A 338 -13.08 3.63 -11.45
CA ALA A 338 -14.53 3.73 -11.58
C ALA A 338 -15.13 5.03 -11.03
N GLN A 339 -14.31 6.05 -10.79
CA GLN A 339 -14.71 7.28 -10.11
C GLN A 339 -15.95 7.91 -10.73
N LYS A 340 -15.96 8.06 -12.07
CA LYS A 340 -17.10 8.63 -12.81
C LYS A 340 -18.40 7.85 -12.55
N GLN A 341 -18.36 6.52 -12.64
CA GLN A 341 -19.54 5.68 -12.44
C GLN A 341 -20.01 5.68 -10.99
N ILE A 342 -19.09 5.73 -10.02
CA ILE A 342 -19.42 5.84 -8.60
C ILE A 342 -20.08 7.20 -8.30
N GLN A 343 -19.57 8.30 -8.85
CA GLN A 343 -20.17 9.64 -8.71
C GLN A 343 -21.58 9.70 -9.33
N GLU A 344 -21.74 9.22 -10.57
CA GLU A 344 -23.05 9.15 -11.24
C GLU A 344 -24.06 8.30 -10.45
N ALA A 345 -23.60 7.18 -9.88
CA ALA A 345 -24.45 6.31 -9.07
C ALA A 345 -24.87 6.98 -7.75
N ALA A 346 -23.98 7.76 -7.12
CA ALA A 346 -24.27 8.45 -5.86
C ALA A 346 -25.29 9.58 -6.01
N VAL A 347 -25.26 10.32 -7.13
CA VAL A 347 -26.30 11.32 -7.44
C VAL A 347 -27.69 10.65 -7.47
N LYS A 348 -27.81 9.54 -8.21
CA LYS A 348 -29.07 8.75 -8.27
C LYS A 348 -29.45 8.14 -6.93
N TRP A 349 -28.46 7.81 -6.10
CA TRP A 349 -28.68 7.29 -4.75
C TRP A 349 -29.28 8.37 -3.83
N SER A 350 -28.79 9.61 -3.96
CA SER A 350 -29.31 10.78 -3.24
C SER A 350 -30.76 11.10 -3.60
N GLU A 351 -31.10 11.02 -4.90
CA GLU A 351 -32.48 11.20 -5.40
C GLU A 351 -33.48 10.19 -4.78
N ARG A 352 -33.01 9.03 -4.30
CA ARG A 352 -33.81 8.01 -3.62
C ARG A 352 -33.98 8.26 -2.12
N GLY A 353 -33.58 9.43 -1.62
CA GLY A 353 -33.72 9.82 -0.20
C GLY A 353 -32.63 9.28 0.72
N ARG A 354 -31.50 8.82 0.17
CA ARG A 354 -30.32 8.37 0.93
C ARG A 354 -29.09 9.14 0.46
N PRO A 355 -28.90 10.41 0.84
CA PRO A 355 -27.76 11.18 0.36
C PRO A 355 -26.44 10.57 0.83
N ILE A 356 -25.55 10.30 -0.13
CA ILE A 356 -24.15 9.92 0.09
C ILE A 356 -23.30 11.04 -0.49
N GLU A 357 -22.72 11.86 0.38
CA GLU A 357 -21.81 12.92 -0.05
C GLU A 357 -20.41 12.33 -0.23
N LEU A 358 -20.12 11.94 -1.47
CA LEU A 358 -18.87 11.31 -1.85
C LEU A 358 -17.73 12.33 -2.00
N MET A 359 -16.55 11.92 -1.56
CA MET A 359 -15.28 12.61 -1.79
C MET A 359 -14.27 11.62 -2.39
N PHE A 360 -13.55 12.08 -3.42
CA PHE A 360 -12.40 11.40 -4.02
C PHE A 360 -11.18 12.28 -3.80
N PRO A 361 -10.28 11.92 -2.87
CA PRO A 361 -9.01 12.63 -2.70
C PRO A 361 -8.15 12.58 -3.97
N GLU A 362 -7.18 13.47 -4.14
CA GLU A 362 -6.27 13.41 -5.29
C GLU A 362 -5.24 12.26 -5.14
N ASP A 363 -4.63 12.13 -3.96
CA ASP A 363 -3.60 11.13 -3.66
C ASP A 363 -4.16 9.84 -3.01
N MET A 364 -5.33 9.36 -3.45
CA MET A 364 -6.07 8.24 -2.80
C MET A 364 -5.21 7.02 -2.50
N GLU A 365 -4.26 6.75 -3.38
CA GLU A 365 -3.38 5.59 -3.34
C GLU A 365 -2.23 5.72 -2.31
N LYS A 366 -1.93 6.94 -1.84
CA LYS A 366 -0.81 7.25 -0.93
C LYS A 366 -1.27 7.68 0.47
N LEU A 367 -2.57 7.84 0.69
CA LEU A 367 -3.10 8.38 1.95
C LEU A 367 -2.67 7.59 3.19
N ASN A 368 -2.62 6.26 3.11
CA ASN A 368 -2.17 5.42 4.22
C ASN A 368 -0.70 5.68 4.55
N VAL A 369 0.19 5.67 3.56
CA VAL A 369 1.64 5.88 3.78
C VAL A 369 1.94 7.32 4.25
N LEU A 370 1.22 8.32 3.73
CA LEU A 370 1.30 9.70 4.23
C LEU A 370 0.88 9.80 5.69
N GLY A 371 -0.23 9.14 6.06
CA GLY A 371 -0.70 9.07 7.44
C GLY A 371 0.29 8.38 8.38
N LEU A 372 0.96 7.32 7.92
CA LEU A 372 2.02 6.63 8.67
C LEU A 372 3.23 7.54 8.91
N MET A 373 3.67 8.31 7.90
CA MET A 373 4.78 9.25 8.06
C MET A 373 4.44 10.37 9.04
N ILE A 374 3.22 10.93 8.97
CA ILE A 374 2.71 11.89 9.96
C ILE A 374 2.74 11.28 11.37
N LEU A 375 2.30 10.04 11.51
CA LEU A 375 2.27 9.32 12.79
C LEU A 375 3.68 9.09 13.34
N ALA A 376 4.65 8.74 12.50
CA ALA A 376 6.05 8.58 12.86
C ALA A 376 6.63 9.89 13.43
N LYS A 377 6.52 10.98 12.66
CA LYS A 377 7.01 12.32 13.07
C LYS A 377 6.35 12.82 14.35
N MET A 378 5.04 12.64 14.48
CA MET A 378 4.31 13.03 15.69
C MET A 378 4.77 12.28 16.95
N ASN A 379 5.05 10.98 16.83
CA ASN A 379 5.55 10.19 17.95
C ASN A 379 6.96 10.58 18.35
N GLN A 380 7.83 10.85 17.37
CA GLN A 380 9.18 11.34 17.64
C GLN A 380 9.16 12.67 18.39
N LEU A 381 8.39 13.65 17.92
CA LEU A 381 8.23 14.94 18.62
C LEU A 381 7.68 14.79 20.04
N LYS A 382 6.79 13.82 20.26
CA LYS A 382 6.27 13.52 21.60
C LYS A 382 7.37 12.98 22.52
N LYS A 383 8.26 12.13 22.03
CA LYS A 383 9.40 11.61 22.80
C LYS A 383 10.39 12.72 23.14
N GLU A 384 10.70 13.59 22.19
CA GLU A 384 11.63 14.72 22.40
C GLU A 384 11.10 15.69 23.47
N LYS A 385 9.80 16.03 23.42
CA LYS A 385 9.13 16.84 24.45
C LYS A 385 8.96 16.14 25.79
N GLY A 386 8.82 14.81 25.79
CA GLY A 386 8.76 14.01 27.01
C GLY A 386 10.13 13.92 27.72
N ASN A 387 11.20 13.80 26.95
CA ASN A 387 12.57 13.72 27.45
C ASN A 387 13.10 15.09 27.93
N SER A 388 12.63 16.21 27.37
CA SER A 388 13.04 17.54 27.82
C SER A 388 12.55 17.90 29.24
N HIS A 389 11.48 17.26 29.73
CA HIS A 389 11.04 17.39 31.13
C HIS A 389 11.80 16.50 32.13
N ALA A 390 12.58 15.52 31.66
CA ALA A 390 13.34 14.61 32.52
C ALA A 390 14.78 15.10 32.82
N VAL A 391 15.25 16.17 32.17
CA VAL A 391 16.64 16.68 32.30
C VAL A 391 16.77 17.89 33.25
N SER A 392 15.68 18.37 33.86
CA SER A 392 15.72 19.49 34.82
C SER A 392 15.55 19.04 36.28
N VAL A 393 16.46 18.21 36.80
CA VAL A 393 16.70 18.10 38.25
C VAL A 393 18.19 17.85 38.52
N LYS A 394 19.01 18.89 38.31
CA LYS A 394 20.24 19.14 39.07
C LYS A 394 20.47 20.64 39.13
N GLY A 395 19.92 21.25 40.19
CA GLY A 395 20.37 22.50 40.79
C GLY A 395 20.63 22.21 42.26
#